data_AF-A0A1H9ZAG4-F1
#
_entry.id   AF-A0A1H9ZAG4-F1
#
_cell.length_a   1.000
_cell.length_b   1.000
_cell.length_c   1.000
_cell.angle_alpha   90.00
_cell.angle_beta   90.00
_cell.angle_gamma   90.00
#
_symmetry.space_group_name_H-M   'P 1'
#
loop_
_entity.id
_entity.type
_entity.pdbx_description
1 polymer ?
#
loop_
_entity_poly.entity_id
_entity_poly.type
_entity_poly.pdbx_seq_one_letter_code
_entity_poly.pdbx_strand_id
1 'polypeptide(L)'
;MLKVRQVKRITLSLALAASLTACGSPARPDTTPPPGVSVSLAQWRSDEPAHRLQIAVRNTTDTPVHFADVQLVTPSFRTLAPARADTTLGRTDRTDLPAPYGAANCSPQGLPQVRPATVVARLSAGGGPLRTVVFPLPHPDPLLARLLRDECSEFLIKQVAELAFGPEWTESDGTMRGSIVVTRRGAGKVTLTDMGGTTHYIVTPEHRPLGTLEPGASRLEVRVALSPGRCDPHAFAEAKKAFLFPVRASLDGDEARVIIVVPPEPLQERLTRWARETCGLGGGS
;
A
#
# COMPACT_ATOMS: atom_id res chain seq x y z
N MET A 1 26.93 1.64 -102.12
CA MET A 1 26.74 0.27 -102.63
C MET A 1 26.30 -0.64 -101.48
N LEU A 2 25.13 -1.25 -101.63
CA LEU A 2 24.66 -2.53 -101.06
C LEU A 2 25.19 -2.99 -99.68
N LYS A 3 24.30 -3.06 -98.67
CA LYS A 3 23.61 -4.32 -98.31
C LYS A 3 22.65 -4.12 -97.12
N VAL A 4 21.37 -4.40 -97.41
CA VAL A 4 20.32 -4.72 -96.45
C VAL A 4 20.66 -6.03 -95.73
N ARG A 5 20.46 -6.07 -94.41
CA ARG A 5 20.23 -7.31 -93.67
C ARG A 5 19.12 -7.09 -92.63
N GLN A 6 18.02 -7.81 -92.85
CA GLN A 6 16.89 -8.00 -91.94
C GLN A 6 17.28 -8.83 -90.70
N VAL A 7 16.27 -8.98 -89.82
CA VAL A 7 16.04 -10.06 -88.82
C VAL A 7 16.48 -9.63 -87.41
N LYS A 8 15.69 -9.65 -86.33
CA LYS A 8 14.46 -10.36 -85.92
C LYS A 8 13.75 -9.50 -84.84
N ARG A 9 12.42 -9.39 -84.87
CA ARG A 9 11.63 -8.84 -83.75
C ARG A 9 11.61 -9.86 -82.61
N ILE A 10 12.12 -9.49 -81.43
CA ILE A 10 11.97 -10.24 -80.19
C ILE A 10 10.97 -9.48 -79.33
N THR A 11 9.78 -10.04 -79.19
CA THR A 11 8.72 -9.55 -78.31
C THR A 11 9.08 -9.93 -76.88
N LEU A 12 9.42 -8.94 -76.05
CA LEU A 12 9.71 -9.15 -74.62
C LEU A 12 8.41 -8.97 -73.83
N SER A 13 7.83 -10.09 -73.38
CA SER A 13 6.66 -10.10 -72.50
C SER A 13 7.07 -9.69 -71.08
N LEU A 14 6.66 -8.50 -70.66
CA LEU A 14 6.88 -7.98 -69.31
C LEU A 14 5.81 -8.56 -68.36
N ALA A 15 6.16 -9.57 -67.58
CA ALA A 15 5.28 -10.12 -66.54
C ALA A 15 5.39 -9.25 -65.28
N LEU A 16 4.34 -8.46 -65.02
CA LEU A 16 4.19 -7.61 -63.84
C LEU A 16 3.71 -8.48 -62.66
N ALA A 17 4.63 -8.88 -61.77
CA ALA A 17 4.29 -9.57 -60.53
C ALA A 17 3.77 -8.55 -59.49
N ALA A 18 2.45 -8.49 -59.32
CA ALA A 18 1.81 -7.73 -58.25
C ALA A 18 1.93 -8.50 -56.92
N SER A 19 2.89 -8.09 -56.08
CA SER A 19 3.00 -8.57 -54.70
C SER A 19 1.89 -7.94 -53.85
N LEU A 20 0.84 -8.73 -53.60
CA LEU A 20 -0.17 -8.44 -52.57
C LEU A 20 0.48 -8.55 -51.18
N THR A 21 1.00 -7.44 -50.65
CA THR A 21 1.33 -7.33 -49.24
C THR A 21 0.04 -7.30 -48.42
N ALA A 22 -0.35 -8.46 -47.90
CA ALA A 22 -1.43 -8.56 -46.92
C ALA A 22 -1.01 -7.82 -45.63
N CYS A 23 -1.64 -6.69 -45.36
CA CYS A 23 -1.58 -6.02 -44.06
C CYS A 23 -2.30 -6.87 -43.01
N GLY A 24 -1.63 -7.87 -42.46
CA GLY A 24 -2.09 -8.54 -41.24
C GLY A 24 -1.95 -7.57 -40.06
N SER A 25 -3.06 -7.08 -39.52
CA SER A 25 -3.04 -6.38 -38.24
C SER A 25 -2.44 -7.31 -37.18
N PRO A 26 -1.46 -6.88 -36.38
CA PRO A 26 -0.87 -7.74 -35.36
C PRO A 26 -1.97 -8.19 -34.40
N ALA A 27 -2.09 -9.51 -34.22
CA ALA A 27 -3.03 -10.10 -33.27
C ALA A 27 -2.77 -9.52 -31.88
N ARG A 28 -3.81 -8.99 -31.23
CA ARG A 28 -3.71 -8.46 -29.87
C ARG A 28 -3.31 -9.61 -28.93
N PRO A 29 -2.28 -9.45 -28.09
CA PRO A 29 -1.91 -10.49 -27.15
C PRO A 29 -3.08 -10.79 -26.21
N ASP A 30 -3.39 -12.07 -26.03
CA ASP A 30 -4.43 -12.51 -25.11
C ASP A 30 -4.00 -12.20 -23.67
N THR A 31 -4.76 -11.32 -23.02
CA THR A 31 -4.55 -10.89 -21.63
C THR A 31 -5.50 -11.57 -20.65
N THR A 32 -6.30 -12.53 -21.10
CA THR A 32 -7.36 -13.15 -20.29
C THR A 32 -6.76 -14.09 -19.25
N PRO A 33 -7.26 -14.09 -18.00
CA PRO A 33 -6.90 -15.08 -16.99
C PRO A 33 -7.04 -16.53 -17.49
N PRO A 34 -6.12 -17.45 -17.14
CA PRO A 34 -6.35 -18.87 -17.38
C PRO A 34 -7.64 -19.33 -16.68
N PRO A 35 -8.44 -20.23 -17.29
CA PRO A 35 -9.66 -20.74 -16.67
C PRO A 35 -9.40 -21.33 -15.28
N GLY A 36 -10.26 -21.02 -14.31
CA GLY A 36 -10.14 -21.50 -12.93
C GLY A 36 -9.05 -20.80 -12.10
N VAL A 37 -8.35 -19.81 -12.65
CA VAL A 37 -7.38 -18.99 -11.93
C VAL A 37 -7.99 -17.62 -11.63
N SER A 38 -7.97 -17.23 -10.36
CA SER A 38 -8.46 -15.93 -9.90
C SER A 38 -7.52 -15.34 -8.86
N VAL A 39 -7.62 -14.03 -8.66
CA VAL A 39 -6.84 -13.33 -7.63
C VAL A 39 -7.74 -12.42 -6.81
N SER A 40 -7.38 -12.25 -5.55
CA SER A 40 -7.93 -11.23 -4.66
C SER A 40 -6.79 -10.55 -3.91
N LEU A 41 -7.07 -9.45 -3.21
CA LEU A 41 -6.08 -8.80 -2.38
C LEU A 41 -6.23 -9.17 -0.91
N ALA A 42 -5.11 -9.22 -0.20
CA ALA A 42 -5.05 -9.32 1.25
C ALA A 42 -3.88 -8.51 1.78
N GLN A 43 -3.84 -8.29 3.09
CA GLN A 43 -2.68 -7.67 3.74
C GLN A 43 -2.46 -8.33 5.09
N TRP A 44 -1.25 -8.84 5.33
CA TRP A 44 -0.86 -9.33 6.64
C TRP A 44 -0.44 -8.17 7.53
N ARG A 45 -0.50 -8.37 8.85
CA ARG A 45 -0.04 -7.36 9.82
C ARG A 45 1.41 -6.94 9.58
N SER A 46 2.27 -7.86 9.16
CA SER A 46 3.68 -7.56 8.83
C SER A 46 3.85 -6.70 7.57
N ASP A 47 2.85 -6.66 6.69
CA ASP A 47 2.94 -5.97 5.41
C ASP A 47 2.58 -4.49 5.49
N GLU A 48 1.71 -4.12 6.45
CA GLU A 48 1.28 -2.74 6.68
C GLU A 48 2.45 -1.75 6.84
N PRO A 49 3.39 -1.93 7.78
CA PRO A 49 4.52 -1.01 7.92
C PRO A 49 5.49 -1.08 6.73
N ALA A 50 5.41 -2.12 5.89
CA ALA A 50 6.29 -2.34 4.74
C ALA A 50 5.71 -1.81 3.42
N HIS A 51 4.53 -1.17 3.42
CA HIS A 51 3.83 -0.74 2.20
C HIS A 51 3.64 -1.88 1.19
N ARG A 52 3.26 -3.05 1.73
CA ARG A 52 3.04 -4.29 0.97
C ARG A 52 1.61 -4.79 1.12
N LEU A 53 1.19 -5.55 0.13
CA LEU A 53 -0.02 -6.35 0.14
C LEU A 53 0.29 -7.73 -0.44
N GLN A 54 -0.68 -8.61 -0.39
CA GLN A 54 -0.62 -9.93 -0.98
C GLN A 54 -1.63 -10.02 -2.12
N ILE A 55 -1.16 -10.57 -3.23
CA ILE A 55 -2.01 -11.03 -4.32
C ILE A 55 -2.29 -12.51 -4.01
N ALA A 56 -3.48 -12.74 -3.43
CA ALA A 56 -3.94 -14.07 -3.05
C ALA A 56 -4.47 -14.77 -4.31
N VAL A 57 -3.70 -15.74 -4.81
CA VAL A 57 -4.02 -16.52 -6.00
C VAL A 57 -4.80 -17.76 -5.60
N ARG A 58 -5.88 -18.03 -6.33
CA ARG A 58 -6.63 -19.29 -6.29
C ARG A 58 -6.54 -19.97 -7.64
N ASN A 59 -6.23 -21.26 -7.66
CA ASN A 59 -6.26 -22.12 -8.85
C ASN A 59 -7.12 -23.35 -8.56
N THR A 60 -8.28 -23.44 -9.22
CA THR A 60 -9.23 -24.54 -9.03
C THR A 60 -8.97 -25.73 -9.97
N THR A 61 -7.90 -25.70 -10.76
CA THR A 61 -7.56 -26.71 -11.75
C THR A 61 -6.29 -27.45 -11.37
N ASP A 62 -6.06 -28.63 -11.95
CA ASP A 62 -4.79 -29.35 -11.81
C ASP A 62 -3.72 -28.85 -12.79
N THR A 63 -4.04 -27.85 -13.64
CA THR A 63 -3.06 -27.23 -14.54
C THR A 63 -2.16 -26.29 -13.74
N PRO A 64 -0.83 -26.53 -13.67
CA PRO A 64 0.07 -25.64 -12.96
C PRO A 64 0.21 -24.29 -13.67
N VAL A 65 0.31 -23.21 -12.89
CA VAL A 65 0.48 -21.85 -13.37
C VAL A 65 1.74 -21.26 -12.76
N HIS A 66 2.69 -20.89 -13.61
CA HIS A 66 3.92 -20.23 -13.19
C HIS A 66 3.75 -18.72 -13.27
N PHE A 67 3.83 -18.04 -12.13
CA PHE A 67 3.84 -16.58 -12.02
C PHE A 67 5.29 -16.10 -11.98
N ALA A 68 5.75 -15.42 -13.02
CA ALA A 68 7.08 -14.81 -13.05
C ALA A 68 7.09 -13.51 -12.21
N ASP A 69 6.07 -12.67 -12.39
CA ASP A 69 5.86 -11.46 -11.60
C ASP A 69 4.39 -11.07 -11.49
N VAL A 70 4.13 -10.16 -10.56
CA VAL A 70 2.82 -9.60 -10.27
C VAL A 70 2.93 -8.10 -9.97
N GLN A 71 1.90 -7.34 -10.35
CA GLN A 71 1.86 -5.89 -10.20
C GLN A 71 0.43 -5.43 -9.91
N LEU A 72 0.25 -4.60 -8.88
CA LEU A 72 -1.00 -3.86 -8.69
C LEU A 72 -1.01 -2.63 -9.63
N VAL A 73 -2.08 -2.48 -10.40
CA VAL A 73 -2.30 -1.30 -11.25
C VAL A 73 -3.68 -0.72 -10.94
N THR A 74 -3.69 0.55 -10.53
CA THR A 74 -4.92 1.29 -10.26
C THR A 74 -4.64 2.80 -10.29
N PRO A 75 -5.59 3.65 -10.72
CA PRO A 75 -5.44 5.09 -10.61
C PRO A 75 -5.41 5.61 -9.16
N SER A 76 -5.82 4.82 -8.17
CA SER A 76 -5.85 5.24 -6.76
C SER A 76 -4.47 5.31 -6.10
N PHE A 77 -3.46 4.63 -6.65
CA PHE A 77 -2.12 4.57 -6.09
C PHE A 77 -1.08 4.75 -7.20
N ARG A 78 0.10 5.26 -6.85
CA ARG A 78 1.24 5.27 -7.78
C ARG A 78 1.58 3.84 -8.17
N THR A 79 1.63 3.58 -9.48
CA THR A 79 2.04 2.27 -9.99
C THR A 79 3.53 2.06 -9.73
N LEU A 80 3.89 0.94 -9.10
CA LEU A 80 5.28 0.53 -8.89
C LEU A 80 5.67 -0.55 -9.92
N ALA A 81 6.98 -0.81 -10.05
CA ALA A 81 7.46 -1.90 -10.90
C ALA A 81 6.89 -3.26 -10.44
N PRO A 82 6.70 -4.23 -11.35
CA PRO A 82 6.27 -5.58 -11.00
C PRO A 82 7.20 -6.24 -9.97
N ALA A 83 6.63 -6.94 -9.00
CA ALA A 83 7.36 -7.74 -8.04
C ALA A 83 7.61 -9.13 -8.60
N ARG A 84 8.86 -9.59 -8.56
CA ARG A 84 9.21 -10.97 -8.93
C ARG A 84 8.52 -11.93 -7.97
N ALA A 85 7.74 -12.86 -8.53
CA ALA A 85 7.10 -13.94 -7.79
C ALA A 85 7.84 -15.26 -8.00
N ASP A 86 8.25 -15.55 -9.24
CA ASP A 86 9.00 -16.76 -9.65
C ASP A 86 8.51 -18.05 -8.97
N THR A 87 7.19 -18.26 -9.03
CA THR A 87 6.52 -19.31 -8.27
C THR A 87 5.55 -20.08 -9.17
N THR A 88 5.61 -21.40 -9.11
CA THR A 88 4.66 -22.29 -9.81
C THR A 88 3.62 -22.82 -8.84
N LEU A 89 2.36 -22.57 -9.16
CA LEU A 89 1.21 -22.93 -8.33
C LEU A 89 0.41 -24.03 -9.02
N GLY A 90 0.28 -25.19 -8.36
CA GLY A 90 -0.70 -26.21 -8.72
C GLY A 90 -2.11 -25.81 -8.26
N ARG A 91 -2.97 -26.80 -8.04
CA ARG A 91 -4.28 -26.56 -7.41
C ARG A 91 -4.10 -25.99 -6.01
N THR A 92 -4.71 -24.84 -5.75
CA THR A 92 -4.61 -24.15 -4.45
C THR A 92 -5.85 -23.32 -4.20
N ASP A 93 -6.39 -23.41 -2.99
CA ASP A 93 -7.48 -22.51 -2.56
C ASP A 93 -6.95 -21.10 -2.32
N ARG A 94 -5.68 -20.98 -1.91
CA ARG A 94 -5.01 -19.71 -1.69
C ARG A 94 -3.49 -19.87 -1.63
N THR A 95 -2.79 -19.06 -2.40
CA THR A 95 -1.36 -18.79 -2.21
C THR A 95 -1.08 -17.32 -2.38
N ASP A 96 -0.39 -16.72 -1.42
CA ASP A 96 -0.15 -15.29 -1.36
C ASP A 96 1.18 -14.94 -2.03
N LEU A 97 1.11 -14.10 -3.06
CA LEU A 97 2.27 -13.53 -3.72
C LEU A 97 2.45 -12.08 -3.24
N PRO A 98 3.56 -11.75 -2.55
CA PRO A 98 3.75 -10.41 -2.02
C PRO A 98 4.00 -9.40 -3.14
N ALA A 99 3.34 -8.25 -3.06
CA ALA A 99 3.55 -7.13 -3.95
C ALA A 99 3.61 -5.82 -3.16
N PRO A 100 4.56 -4.92 -3.48
CA PRO A 100 4.54 -3.57 -2.97
C PRO A 100 3.40 -2.78 -3.64
N TYR A 101 2.87 -1.77 -2.95
CA TYR A 101 1.96 -0.80 -3.55
C TYR A 101 2.49 0.62 -3.30
N GLY A 102 2.30 1.50 -4.28
CA GLY A 102 2.82 2.86 -4.21
C GLY A 102 1.99 3.75 -3.30
N ALA A 103 2.45 4.98 -3.10
CA ALA A 103 1.72 5.99 -2.35
C ALA A 103 0.34 6.25 -2.97
N ALA A 104 -0.66 6.51 -2.13
CA ALA A 104 -1.99 6.92 -2.54
C ALA A 104 -1.95 8.24 -3.33
N ASN A 105 -2.77 8.32 -4.38
CA ASN A 105 -2.94 9.53 -5.17
C ASN A 105 -3.98 10.43 -4.48
N CYS A 106 -3.53 11.14 -3.44
CA CYS A 106 -4.36 12.01 -2.62
C CYS A 106 -4.54 13.40 -3.24
N SER A 107 -5.63 14.07 -2.85
CA SER A 107 -6.01 15.38 -3.34
C SER A 107 -6.35 16.29 -2.15
N PRO A 108 -5.97 17.58 -2.16
CA PRO A 108 -6.31 18.49 -1.06
C PRO A 108 -7.82 18.80 -0.97
N GLN A 109 -8.61 18.44 -1.99
CA GLN A 109 -10.06 18.69 -2.05
C GLN A 109 -10.88 17.72 -1.19
N GLY A 110 -10.27 16.67 -0.63
CA GLY A 110 -10.96 15.71 0.23
C GLY A 110 -10.57 14.26 -0.07
N LEU A 111 -11.28 13.33 0.56
CA LEU A 111 -11.03 11.90 0.41
C LEU A 111 -11.50 11.40 -0.96
N PRO A 112 -10.60 10.87 -1.81
CA PRO A 112 -11.00 10.28 -3.07
C PRO A 112 -11.70 8.93 -2.86
N GLN A 113 -12.61 8.59 -3.77
CA GLN A 113 -13.16 7.23 -3.86
C GLN A 113 -12.14 6.30 -4.53
N VAL A 114 -12.09 5.05 -4.08
CA VAL A 114 -11.24 4.03 -4.71
C VAL A 114 -11.64 3.86 -6.18
N ARG A 115 -10.68 3.67 -7.06
CA ARG A 115 -10.90 3.46 -8.50
C ARG A 115 -10.75 1.98 -8.84
N PRO A 116 -11.32 1.50 -9.96
CA PRO A 116 -11.12 0.13 -10.41
C PRO A 116 -9.62 -0.23 -10.44
N ALA A 117 -9.33 -1.48 -10.11
CA ALA A 117 -7.97 -1.99 -9.98
C ALA A 117 -7.82 -3.31 -10.70
N THR A 118 -6.61 -3.58 -11.15
CA THR A 118 -6.24 -4.82 -11.81
C THR A 118 -4.93 -5.33 -11.24
N VAL A 119 -4.78 -6.65 -11.15
CA VAL A 119 -3.48 -7.28 -11.03
C VAL A 119 -2.99 -7.62 -12.43
N VAL A 120 -1.82 -7.11 -12.80
CA VAL A 120 -1.11 -7.49 -14.03
C VAL A 120 -0.04 -8.50 -13.63
N ALA A 121 0.00 -9.64 -14.32
CA ALA A 121 0.99 -10.68 -14.05
C ALA A 121 1.60 -11.19 -15.35
N ARG A 122 2.91 -11.44 -15.36
CA ARG A 122 3.51 -12.30 -16.39
C ARG A 122 3.47 -13.74 -15.90
N LEU A 123 2.74 -14.60 -16.62
CA LEU A 123 2.56 -15.99 -16.24
C LEU A 123 2.53 -16.95 -17.43
N SER A 124 2.77 -18.23 -17.17
CA SER A 124 2.53 -19.33 -18.10
C SER A 124 1.65 -20.40 -17.45
N ALA A 125 0.85 -21.11 -18.25
CA ALA A 125 -0.03 -22.18 -17.77
C ALA A 125 0.28 -23.47 -18.53
N GLY A 126 0.38 -24.60 -17.81
CA GLY A 126 0.57 -25.92 -18.41
C GLY A 126 1.83 -26.06 -19.28
N GLY A 127 2.89 -25.30 -19.00
CA GLY A 127 4.12 -25.29 -19.81
C GLY A 127 4.05 -24.47 -21.10
N GLY A 128 2.96 -23.71 -21.32
CA GLY A 128 2.84 -22.76 -22.42
C GLY A 128 3.80 -21.57 -22.32
N PRO A 129 3.80 -20.66 -23.32
CA PRO A 129 4.65 -19.47 -23.29
C PRO A 129 4.28 -18.52 -22.16
N LEU A 130 5.28 -17.79 -21.66
CA LEU A 130 5.06 -16.68 -20.72
C LEU A 130 4.31 -15.55 -21.43
N ARG A 131 3.19 -15.11 -20.87
CA ARG A 131 2.38 -14.01 -21.39
C ARG A 131 1.92 -13.07 -20.28
N THR A 132 1.54 -11.86 -20.67
CA THR A 132 0.95 -10.89 -19.74
C THR A 132 -0.54 -11.16 -19.60
N VAL A 133 -1.01 -11.23 -18.37
CA VAL A 133 -2.41 -11.48 -17.99
C VAL A 133 -2.89 -10.37 -17.09
N VAL A 134 -4.15 -9.97 -17.27
CA VAL A 134 -4.81 -8.93 -16.48
C VAL A 134 -5.97 -9.55 -15.73
N PHE A 135 -5.91 -9.50 -14.40
CA PHE A 135 -6.97 -9.93 -13.51
C PHE A 135 -7.72 -8.70 -12.99
N PRO A 136 -8.99 -8.47 -13.39
CA PRO A 136 -9.80 -7.43 -12.78
C PRO A 136 -10.10 -7.78 -11.32
N LEU A 137 -9.97 -6.81 -10.43
CA LEU A 137 -10.37 -6.95 -9.03
C LEU A 137 -11.83 -6.49 -8.85
N PRO A 138 -12.55 -7.01 -7.83
CA PRO A 138 -13.83 -6.46 -7.43
C PRO A 138 -13.75 -4.95 -7.20
N HIS A 139 -14.82 -4.23 -7.53
CA HIS A 139 -14.90 -2.80 -7.33
C HIS A 139 -16.20 -2.42 -6.61
N PRO A 140 -16.12 -1.71 -5.47
CA PRO A 140 -14.90 -1.32 -4.76
C PRO A 140 -14.17 -2.52 -4.13
N ASP A 141 -12.84 -2.53 -4.19
CA ASP A 141 -12.04 -3.46 -3.40
C ASP A 141 -11.91 -2.89 -1.97
N PRO A 142 -12.32 -3.65 -0.93
CA PRO A 142 -12.38 -3.13 0.44
C PRO A 142 -10.99 -2.87 1.04
N LEU A 143 -9.95 -3.61 0.64
CA LEU A 143 -8.60 -3.36 1.11
C LEU A 143 -8.05 -2.07 0.50
N LEU A 144 -8.19 -1.89 -0.81
CA LEU A 144 -7.74 -0.66 -1.47
C LEU A 144 -8.50 0.58 -0.99
N ALA A 145 -9.81 0.45 -0.76
CA ALA A 145 -10.61 1.53 -0.18
C ALA A 145 -10.10 1.93 1.21
N ARG A 146 -9.77 0.94 2.05
CA ARG A 146 -9.20 1.17 3.38
C ARG A 146 -7.85 1.88 3.30
N LEU A 147 -6.91 1.34 2.51
CA LEU A 147 -5.56 1.91 2.35
C LEU A 147 -5.60 3.34 1.80
N LEU A 148 -6.44 3.60 0.81
CA LEU A 148 -6.60 4.92 0.20
C LEU A 148 -7.14 5.92 1.22
N ARG A 149 -8.18 5.53 1.97
CA ARG A 149 -8.74 6.37 3.02
C ARG A 149 -7.70 6.66 4.11
N ASP A 150 -6.94 5.67 4.55
CA ASP A 150 -5.96 5.82 5.63
C ASP A 150 -4.83 6.79 5.21
N GLU A 151 -4.20 6.59 4.04
CA GLU A 151 -3.14 7.47 3.55
C GLU A 151 -3.63 8.88 3.21
N CYS A 152 -4.80 9.01 2.57
CA CYS A 152 -5.33 10.33 2.23
C CYS A 152 -5.91 11.08 3.43
N SER A 153 -6.37 10.38 4.46
CA SER A 153 -6.71 10.99 5.75
C SER A 153 -5.47 11.64 6.37
N GLU A 154 -4.36 10.91 6.41
CA GLU A 154 -3.08 11.42 6.91
C GLU A 154 -2.55 12.58 6.07
N PHE A 155 -2.62 12.48 4.74
CA PHE A 155 -2.26 13.56 3.84
C PHE A 155 -3.02 14.85 4.16
N LEU A 156 -4.35 14.78 4.29
CA LEU A 156 -5.19 15.96 4.54
C LEU A 156 -4.88 16.63 5.88
N ILE A 157 -4.71 15.84 6.96
CA ILE A 157 -4.33 16.41 8.25
C ILE A 157 -2.95 17.06 8.18
N LYS A 158 -1.97 16.41 7.53
CA LYS A 158 -0.60 16.93 7.39
C LYS A 158 -0.48 18.22 6.58
N GLN A 159 -1.48 18.55 5.75
CA GLN A 159 -1.54 19.88 5.11
C GLN A 159 -1.76 21.00 6.13
N VAL A 160 -2.48 20.72 7.22
CA VAL A 160 -2.93 21.73 8.20
C VAL A 160 -2.13 21.69 9.49
N ALA A 161 -1.70 20.51 9.93
CA ALA A 161 -0.95 20.33 11.17
C ALA A 161 0.02 19.15 11.11
N GLU A 162 1.13 19.30 11.82
CA GLU A 162 2.08 18.24 12.11
C GLU A 162 1.84 17.74 13.54
N LEU A 163 1.76 16.42 13.73
CA LEU A 163 1.62 15.79 15.02
C LEU A 163 2.88 14.99 15.34
N ALA A 164 3.43 15.21 16.53
CA ALA A 164 4.63 14.53 17.00
C ALA A 164 4.56 14.23 18.48
N PHE A 165 5.32 13.23 18.93
CA PHE A 165 5.57 13.04 20.36
C PHE A 165 6.39 14.22 20.89
N GLY A 166 5.96 14.79 22.01
CA GLY A 166 6.69 15.84 22.71
C GLY A 166 8.04 15.35 23.23
N PRO A 167 9.01 16.25 23.46
CA PRO A 167 10.35 15.87 23.89
C PRO A 167 10.40 15.38 25.34
N GLU A 168 9.46 15.83 26.17
CA GLU A 168 9.44 15.55 27.61
C GLU A 168 8.49 14.41 27.94
N TRP A 169 9.07 13.33 28.42
CA TRP A 169 8.36 12.17 28.95
C TRP A 169 8.89 11.85 30.34
N THR A 170 8.00 11.60 31.29
CA THR A 170 8.35 11.27 32.68
C THR A 170 7.61 10.03 33.13
N GLU A 171 8.29 9.21 33.92
CA GLU A 171 7.69 8.06 34.57
C GLU A 171 7.18 8.47 35.95
N SER A 172 5.96 8.07 36.29
CA SER A 172 5.36 8.25 37.60
C SER A 172 4.29 7.17 37.80
N ASP A 173 4.35 6.47 38.93
CA ASP A 173 3.38 5.44 39.35
C ASP A 173 3.16 4.35 38.29
N GLY A 174 4.24 3.81 37.72
CA GLY A 174 4.19 2.77 36.69
C GLY A 174 3.54 3.23 35.38
N THR A 175 3.44 4.54 35.17
CA THR A 175 2.84 5.18 33.99
C THR A 175 3.85 6.12 33.35
N MET A 176 3.95 6.07 32.03
CA MET A 176 4.79 6.98 31.24
C MET A 176 3.96 8.14 30.71
N ARG A 177 4.22 9.36 31.17
CA ARG A 177 3.44 10.57 30.89
C ARG A 177 4.20 11.49 29.97
N GLY A 178 3.51 12.11 29.02
CA GLY A 178 4.10 13.06 28.09
C GLY A 178 3.05 13.85 27.34
N SER A 179 3.41 14.35 26.16
CA SER A 179 2.47 15.06 25.30
C SER A 179 2.57 14.65 23.84
N ILE A 180 1.47 14.86 23.12
CA ILE A 180 1.46 14.98 21.67
C ILE A 180 1.46 16.47 21.34
N VAL A 181 2.43 16.89 20.54
CA VAL A 181 2.58 18.26 20.07
C VAL A 181 1.94 18.37 18.70
N VAL A 182 1.01 19.31 18.56
CA VAL A 182 0.38 19.67 17.29
C VAL A 182 0.92 21.03 16.86
N THR A 183 1.58 21.09 15.71
CA THR A 183 2.17 22.31 15.15
C THR A 183 1.43 22.72 13.89
N ARG A 184 1.01 23.98 13.80
CA ARG A 184 0.26 24.49 12.64
C ARG A 184 1.12 24.51 11.38
N ARG A 185 0.56 24.03 10.27
CA ARG A 185 1.12 24.07 8.91
C ARG A 185 0.22 24.81 7.92
N GLY A 186 -1.09 24.87 8.21
CA GLY A 186 -2.09 25.51 7.38
C GLY A 186 -3.22 26.17 8.16
N ALA A 187 -4.17 26.75 7.43
CA ALA A 187 -5.35 27.38 7.99
C ALA A 187 -6.40 26.34 8.46
N GLY A 188 -7.35 26.77 9.29
CA GLY A 188 -8.43 25.94 9.80
C GLY A 188 -8.21 25.48 11.24
N LYS A 189 -9.28 24.97 11.85
CA LYS A 189 -9.29 24.41 13.20
C LYS A 189 -8.94 22.93 13.13
N VAL A 190 -8.07 22.47 14.03
CA VAL A 190 -7.70 21.05 14.15
C VAL A 190 -8.13 20.56 15.53
N THR A 191 -9.02 19.57 15.59
CA THR A 191 -9.43 18.98 16.87
C THR A 191 -8.93 17.54 16.95
N LEU A 192 -8.13 17.24 17.97
CA LEU A 192 -7.75 15.87 18.31
C LEU A 192 -8.84 15.31 19.23
N THR A 193 -9.62 14.35 18.75
CA THR A 193 -10.72 13.77 19.52
C THR A 193 -10.25 12.64 20.43
N ASP A 194 -9.28 11.84 19.95
CA ASP A 194 -8.80 10.65 20.65
C ASP A 194 -7.41 10.22 20.18
N MET A 195 -6.75 9.40 20.99
CA MET A 195 -5.53 8.66 20.66
C MET A 195 -5.71 7.23 21.15
N GLY A 196 -5.72 6.29 20.21
CA GLY A 196 -5.82 4.87 20.52
C GLY A 196 -4.48 4.27 20.94
N GLY A 197 -4.55 3.24 21.78
CA GLY A 197 -3.40 2.43 22.14
C GLY A 197 -2.97 1.46 21.04
N THR A 198 -1.84 0.81 21.29
CA THR A 198 -1.35 -0.34 20.52
C THR A 198 -1.47 -1.61 21.37
N THR A 199 -1.12 -2.77 20.80
CA THR A 199 -1.04 -4.02 21.58
C THR A 199 -0.10 -3.90 22.78
N HIS A 200 0.93 -3.05 22.70
CA HIS A 200 1.99 -2.92 23.69
C HIS A 200 1.72 -1.81 24.69
N TYR A 201 0.97 -0.79 24.29
CA TYR A 201 0.77 0.41 25.08
C TYR A 201 -0.70 0.82 25.08
N ILE A 202 -1.30 0.86 26.26
CA ILE A 202 -2.61 1.48 26.45
C ILE A 202 -2.38 2.99 26.56
N VAL A 203 -3.21 3.77 25.87
CA VAL A 203 -3.23 5.24 25.97
C VAL A 203 -4.40 5.64 26.85
N THR A 204 -4.11 6.40 27.91
CA THR A 204 -5.11 6.98 28.80
C THR A 204 -5.08 8.50 28.65
N PRO A 205 -6.05 9.10 27.94
CA PRO A 205 -6.15 10.55 27.84
C PRO A 205 -6.70 11.16 29.12
N GLU A 206 -6.26 12.38 29.46
CA GLU A 206 -6.76 13.10 30.64
C GLU A 206 -8.21 13.59 30.44
N HIS A 207 -8.56 14.01 29.23
CA HIS A 207 -9.91 14.45 28.86
C HIS A 207 -10.21 14.15 27.38
N ARG A 208 -11.48 14.27 27.00
CA ARG A 208 -11.98 14.12 25.62
C ARG A 208 -12.88 15.31 25.26
N PRO A 209 -12.72 15.96 24.09
CA PRO A 209 -11.64 15.76 23.12
C PRO A 209 -10.27 16.01 23.74
N LEU A 210 -9.21 15.46 23.12
CA LEU A 210 -7.86 15.61 23.62
C LEU A 210 -7.36 17.06 23.57
N GLY A 211 -7.83 17.83 22.59
CA GLY A 211 -7.55 19.25 22.48
C GLY A 211 -7.90 19.80 21.10
N THR A 212 -7.99 21.13 21.02
CA THR A 212 -8.28 21.84 19.78
C THR A 212 -7.23 22.92 19.53
N LEU A 213 -6.62 22.89 18.35
CA LEU A 213 -5.75 23.93 17.85
C LEU A 213 -6.63 24.96 17.11
N GLU A 214 -7.02 26.00 17.84
CA GLU A 214 -7.88 27.08 17.32
C GLU A 214 -7.20 27.87 16.19
N PRO A 215 -7.98 28.43 15.24
CA PRO A 215 -7.45 29.32 14.22
C PRO A 215 -6.57 30.43 14.83
N GLY A 216 -5.38 30.63 14.26
CA GLY A 216 -4.40 31.62 14.76
C GLY A 216 -3.44 31.12 15.83
N ALA A 217 -3.75 30.02 16.54
CA ALA A 217 -2.79 29.39 17.45
C ALA A 217 -1.72 28.62 16.66
N SER A 218 -0.43 28.80 16.96
CA SER A 218 0.66 28.13 16.23
C SER A 218 0.94 26.71 16.72
N ARG A 219 0.58 26.40 17.97
CA ARG A 219 0.91 25.15 18.65
C ARG A 219 -0.15 24.77 19.68
N LEU A 220 -0.36 23.47 19.85
CA LEU A 220 -1.15 22.85 20.91
C LEU A 220 -0.34 21.70 21.50
N GLU A 221 -0.35 21.54 22.81
CA GLU A 221 0.19 20.35 23.48
C GLU A 221 -0.93 19.60 24.18
N VAL A 222 -1.02 18.31 23.91
CA VAL A 222 -2.04 17.40 24.44
C VAL A 222 -1.37 16.42 25.37
N ARG A 223 -1.78 16.40 26.64
CA ARG A 223 -1.22 15.45 27.62
C ARG A 223 -1.77 14.05 27.42
N VAL A 224 -0.89 13.07 27.48
CA VAL A 224 -1.23 11.64 27.37
C VAL A 224 -0.43 10.81 28.37
N ALA A 225 -1.04 9.72 28.81
CA ALA A 225 -0.41 8.73 29.67
C ALA A 225 -0.39 7.38 28.97
N LEU A 226 0.72 6.67 29.08
CA LEU A 226 0.92 5.32 28.56
C LEU A 226 1.10 4.34 29.71
N SER A 227 0.44 3.18 29.61
CA SER A 227 0.68 2.01 30.46
C SER A 227 0.97 0.78 29.59
N PRO A 228 1.69 -0.24 30.08
CA PRO A 228 1.88 -1.48 29.32
C PRO A 228 0.52 -2.15 29.05
N GLY A 229 0.25 -2.48 27.79
CA GLY A 229 -0.95 -3.19 27.37
C GLY A 229 -0.86 -4.70 27.53
N ARG A 230 0.35 -5.25 27.47
CA ARG A 230 0.65 -6.68 27.67
C ARG A 230 2.00 -6.85 28.36
N CYS A 231 2.08 -7.80 29.28
CA CYS A 231 3.29 -8.09 30.07
C CYS A 231 3.82 -9.52 29.86
N ASP A 232 3.65 -10.11 28.68
CA ASP A 232 4.27 -11.39 28.32
C ASP A 232 5.51 -11.19 27.41
N PRO A 233 6.56 -12.03 27.56
CA PRO A 233 7.79 -11.92 26.76
C PRO A 233 7.54 -11.96 25.24
N HIS A 234 6.53 -12.71 24.79
CA HIS A 234 6.19 -12.83 23.37
C HIS A 234 5.75 -11.48 22.77
N ALA A 235 4.99 -10.67 23.52
CA ALA A 235 4.59 -9.35 23.06
C ALA A 235 5.82 -8.49 22.71
N PHE A 236 6.83 -8.43 23.57
CA PHE A 236 8.02 -7.62 23.35
C PHE A 236 8.92 -8.13 22.21
N ALA A 237 8.96 -9.44 21.98
CA ALA A 237 9.72 -10.04 20.88
C ALA A 237 9.12 -9.73 19.50
N GLU A 238 7.81 -9.44 19.41
CA GLU A 238 7.09 -9.20 18.15
C GLU A 238 6.55 -7.75 18.04
N ALA A 239 7.39 -6.76 18.34
CA ALA A 239 7.01 -5.34 18.46
C ALA A 239 6.82 -4.58 17.12
N LYS A 240 6.55 -5.25 16.00
CA LYS A 240 6.53 -4.65 14.64
C LYS A 240 5.60 -3.44 14.47
N LYS A 241 4.57 -3.30 15.33
CA LYS A 241 3.62 -2.18 15.34
C LYS A 241 3.45 -1.55 16.73
N ALA A 242 4.36 -1.83 17.67
CA ALA A 242 4.23 -1.38 19.05
C ALA A 242 4.08 0.15 19.15
N PHE A 243 4.63 0.87 18.17
CA PHE A 243 4.76 2.32 18.17
C PHE A 243 3.92 3.05 17.11
N LEU A 244 2.96 2.36 16.46
CA LEU A 244 2.05 2.97 15.50
C LEU A 244 0.77 3.43 16.22
N PHE A 245 0.80 4.62 16.84
CA PHE A 245 -0.35 5.11 17.62
C PHE A 245 -1.37 5.84 16.74
N PRO A 246 -2.62 5.36 16.63
CA PRO A 246 -3.66 6.05 15.88
C PRO A 246 -4.20 7.26 16.65
N VAL A 247 -4.07 8.45 16.09
CA VAL A 247 -4.71 9.68 16.58
C VAL A 247 -5.91 10.00 15.67
N ARG A 248 -7.06 10.27 16.28
CA ARG A 248 -8.26 10.74 15.59
C ARG A 248 -8.28 12.26 15.61
N ALA A 249 -8.26 12.87 14.43
CA ALA A 249 -8.26 14.32 14.27
C ALA A 249 -9.30 14.77 13.22
N SER A 250 -10.02 15.85 13.48
CA SER A 250 -10.92 16.50 12.51
C SER A 250 -10.43 17.88 12.12
N LEU A 251 -10.80 18.31 10.91
CA LEU A 251 -10.58 19.67 10.41
C LEU A 251 -11.92 20.39 10.38
N ASP A 252 -11.99 21.57 10.98
CA ASP A 252 -13.18 22.45 10.95
C ASP A 252 -14.51 21.77 11.35
N GLY A 253 -14.46 20.68 12.13
CA GLY A 253 -15.63 19.91 12.55
C GLY A 253 -16.09 18.81 11.60
N ASP A 254 -15.32 18.54 10.53
CA ASP A 254 -15.51 17.39 9.64
C ASP A 254 -15.46 16.04 10.38
N GLU A 255 -15.75 14.96 9.64
CA GLU A 255 -15.49 13.59 10.07
C GLU A 255 -14.04 13.42 10.57
N ALA A 256 -13.90 12.74 11.71
CA ALA A 256 -12.62 12.46 12.31
C ALA A 256 -11.82 11.47 11.44
N ARG A 257 -10.60 11.89 11.10
CA ARG A 257 -9.62 11.17 10.30
C ARG A 257 -8.61 10.50 11.23
N VAL A 258 -8.19 9.28 10.91
CA VAL A 258 -7.15 8.56 11.67
C VAL A 258 -5.80 8.84 11.04
N ILE A 259 -4.83 9.23 11.86
CA ILE A 259 -3.43 9.40 11.46
C ILE A 259 -2.54 8.61 12.41
N ILE A 260 -1.45 8.05 11.89
CA ILE A 260 -0.50 7.31 12.72
C ILE A 260 0.61 8.26 13.16
N VAL A 261 0.82 8.36 14.48
CA VAL A 261 1.92 9.12 15.06
C VAL A 261 2.90 8.13 15.69
N VAL A 262 4.18 8.28 15.34
CA VAL A 262 5.25 7.38 15.78
C VAL A 262 6.22 8.15 16.69
N PRO A 263 6.51 7.65 17.90
CA PRO A 263 7.58 8.18 18.74
C PRO A 263 8.93 8.16 18.01
N PRO A 264 9.82 9.14 18.24
CA PRO A 264 11.19 9.06 17.75
C PRO A 264 11.92 7.85 18.37
N GLU A 265 12.89 7.29 17.65
CA GLU A 265 13.61 6.07 18.05
C GLU A 265 14.16 6.10 19.50
N PRO A 266 14.79 7.19 20.00
CA PRO A 266 15.20 7.25 21.40
C PRO A 266 14.06 7.10 22.41
N LEU A 267 12.85 7.58 22.07
CA LEU A 267 11.68 7.40 22.90
C LEU A 267 11.12 5.98 22.79
N GLN A 268 11.20 5.33 21.62
CA GLN A 268 10.81 3.92 21.46
C GLN A 268 11.66 2.99 22.32
N GLU A 269 12.98 3.19 22.34
CA GLU A 269 13.90 2.43 23.19
C GLU A 269 13.57 2.62 24.68
N ARG A 270 13.35 3.88 25.08
CA ARG A 270 13.00 4.22 26.46
C ARG A 270 11.66 3.60 26.87
N LEU A 271 10.63 3.68 26.03
CA LEU A 271 9.33 3.06 26.25
C LEU A 271 9.42 1.53 26.32
N THR A 272 10.30 0.92 25.53
CA THR A 272 10.54 -0.52 25.58
C THR A 272 11.17 -0.92 26.90
N ARG A 273 12.23 -0.21 27.32
CA ARG A 273 12.94 -0.46 28.59
C ARG A 273 12.00 -0.32 29.79
N TRP A 274 11.33 0.82 29.88
CA TRP A 274 10.36 1.11 30.95
C TRP A 274 9.24 0.07 31.01
N ALA A 275 8.65 -0.32 29.87
CA ALA A 275 7.58 -1.31 29.86
C ALA A 275 8.08 -2.70 30.30
N ARG A 276 9.30 -3.10 29.92
CA ARG A 276 9.89 -4.37 30.38
C ARG A 276 10.15 -4.34 31.89
N GLU A 277 10.68 -3.24 32.42
CA GLU A 277 10.90 -3.06 33.86
C GLU A 277 9.58 -3.10 34.64
N THR A 278 8.57 -2.34 34.17
CA THR A 278 7.23 -2.30 34.76
C THR A 278 6.56 -3.68 34.76
N CYS A 279 6.78 -4.48 33.72
CA CYS A 279 6.25 -5.84 33.61
C CYS A 279 7.12 -6.92 34.32
N GLY A 280 8.20 -6.53 35.02
CA GLY A 280 9.08 -7.48 35.70
C GLY A 280 9.95 -8.36 34.77
N LEU A 281 10.12 -7.94 33.50
CA LEU A 281 10.89 -8.64 32.47
C LEU A 281 12.34 -8.12 32.33
N GLY A 282 12.77 -7.25 33.25
CA GLY A 282 14.10 -6.61 33.27
C GLY A 282 15.24 -7.46 33.83
N GLY A 283 15.06 -8.77 34.00
CA GLY A 283 16.08 -9.67 34.53
C GLY A 283 17.06 -10.17 33.47
N GLY A 284 18.18 -9.47 33.32
CA GLY A 284 19.30 -9.89 32.46
C GLY A 284 20.47 -8.91 32.59
N SER A 285 21.07 -8.88 33.78
CA SER A 285 22.44 -8.40 33.98
C SER A 285 23.43 -9.47 33.56
#